data_AF-A0A963F421-F1
#
_entry.id   AF-A0A963F421-F1
#
_cell.length_a   1.000
_cell.length_b   1.000
_cell.length_c   1.000
_cell.angle_alpha   90.00
_cell.angle_beta   90.00
_cell.angle_gamma   90.00
#
_symmetry.space_group_name_H-M   'P 1'
#
loop_
_entity.id
_entity.type
_entity.pdbx_description
1 polymer ?
#
loop_
_entity_poly.entity_id
_entity_poly.type
_entity_poly.pdbx_seq_one_letter_code
_entity_poly.pdbx_strand_id
1 'polypeptide(L)' 'MNSTKTIKILAIDDHPLFRKGVSDLVSMDDSMTLVGEAANGPDGLRLATELNPDFILLDINM' A
#
# COMPACT_ATOMS: atom_id res chain seq x y z
N MET A 1 -0.52 23.27 -15.95
CA MET A 1 0.05 22.53 -14.81
C MET A 1 -0.55 21.13 -14.86
N ASN A 2 0.17 20.14 -15.37
CA ASN A 2 -0.32 18.76 -15.33
C ASN A 2 -0.18 18.30 -13.89
N SER A 3 -1.30 18.17 -13.18
CA SER A 3 -1.34 17.44 -11.91
C SER A 3 -1.03 15.98 -12.21
N THR A 4 0.25 15.59 -12.12
CA THR A 4 0.64 14.18 -12.15
C THR A 4 0.03 13.52 -10.93
N LYS A 5 -1.04 12.74 -11.15
CA LYS A 5 -1.74 12.00 -10.09
C LYS A 5 -0.76 11.00 -9.49
N THR A 6 -0.47 11.12 -8.19
CA THR A 6 0.33 10.15 -7.45
C THR A 6 -0.41 8.82 -7.35
N ILE A 7 0.27 7.71 -7.66
CA ILE A 7 -0.25 6.35 -7.58
C ILE A 7 -0.34 5.94 -6.12
N LYS A 8 -1.54 5.59 -5.65
CA LYS A 8 -1.78 5.17 -4.27
C LYS A 8 -1.66 3.66 -4.14
N ILE A 9 -0.83 3.22 -3.20
CA ILE A 9 -0.55 1.79 -2.94
C ILE A 9 -1.01 1.42 -1.54
N LEU A 10 -1.63 0.26 -1.37
CA LEU A 10 -1.93 -0.34 -0.07
C LEU A 10 -1.17 -1.67 0.05
N ALA A 11 -0.48 -1.91 1.16
CA ALA A 11 0.19 -3.18 1.45
C ALA A 11 -0.56 -3.96 2.53
N ILE A 12 -0.79 -5.25 2.30
CA ILE A 12 -1.49 -6.16 3.22
C ILE A 12 -0.61 -7.40 3.37
N ASP A 13 0.06 -7.52 4.52
CA ASP A 13 1.04 -8.56 4.81
C ASP A 13 1.27 -8.59 6.34
N ASP A 14 1.33 -9.77 6.96
CA ASP A 14 1.51 -9.92 8.42
C ASP A 14 2.98 -9.74 8.88
N HIS A 15 3.94 -9.79 7.96
CA HIS A 15 5.38 -9.63 8.20
C HIS A 15 5.82 -8.15 8.18
N PRO A 16 6.22 -7.56 9.32
CA PRO A 16 6.62 -6.15 9.39
C PRO A 16 7.81 -5.77 8.50
N LEU A 17 8.74 -6.71 8.29
CA LEU A 17 9.92 -6.48 7.45
C LEU A 17 9.55 -6.29 5.98
N PHE A 18 8.57 -7.05 5.48
CA PHE A 18 8.09 -6.92 4.11
C PHE A 18 7.46 -5.53 3.90
N ARG A 19 6.55 -5.14 4.79
CA ARG A 19 5.89 -3.82 4.70
C ARG A 19 6.90 -2.67 4.77
N LYS A 20 7.93 -2.79 5.63
CA LYS A 20 9.02 -1.80 5.67
C LYS A 20 9.77 -1.72 4.34
N GLY A 21 10.11 -2.86 3.73
CA GLY A 21 10.75 -2.91 2.42
C GLY A 21 9.90 -2.28 1.31
N VAL A 22 8.59 -2.54 1.30
CA VAL A 22 7.63 -1.90 0.37
C VAL A 22 7.59 -0.39 0.58
N SER A 23 7.46 0.07 1.83
CA SER A 23 7.47 1.50 2.14
C SER A 23 8.74 2.19 1.68
N ASP A 24 9.91 1.57 1.88
CA ASP A 24 11.19 2.13 1.46
C ASP A 24 11.27 2.22 -0.07
N LEU A 25 10.89 1.17 -0.79
CA LEU A 25 10.84 1.17 -2.26
C LEU A 25 9.90 2.23 -2.82
N VAL A 26 8.69 2.35 -2.26
CA VAL A 26 7.71 3.35 -2.70
C VAL A 26 8.20 4.76 -2.44
N SER A 27 8.92 5.00 -1.34
CA SER A 27 9.47 6.32 -1.00
C SER A 27 10.58 6.80 -1.94
N MET A 28 11.14 5.91 -2.77
CA MET A 28 12.18 6.26 -3.75
C MET A 28 11.61 6.88 -5.03
N ASP A 29 10.29 6.83 -5.24
CA ASP A 29 9.61 7.36 -6.43
C ASP A 29 8.46 8.30 -6.03
N ASP A 30 8.64 9.60 -6.24
CA ASP A 30 7.65 10.64 -5.91
C ASP A 30 6.33 10.51 -6.70
N SER A 31 6.28 9.68 -7.74
CA SER A 31 5.05 9.36 -8.46
C SER A 31 4.16 8.37 -7.71
N MET A 32 4.65 7.76 -6.62
CA MET A 32 3.94 6.75 -5.84
C MET A 32 3.82 7.15 -4.36
N THR A 33 2.82 6.59 -3.68
CA THR A 33 2.65 6.79 -2.25
C THR A 33 1.98 5.59 -1.60
N LEU A 34 2.53 5.15 -0.47
CA LEU A 34 1.94 4.09 0.35
C LEU A 34 0.87 4.74 1.24
N VAL A 35 -0.40 4.51 0.91
CA VAL A 35 -1.52 5.16 1.61
C VAL A 35 -2.00 4.40 2.83
N GLY A 36 -1.59 3.14 2.98
CA GLY A 36 -1.94 2.33 4.14
C GLY A 36 -1.22 1.01 4.18
N GLU A 37 -1.28 0.39 5.36
CA GLU A 37 -0.75 -0.92 5.66
C GLU A 37 -1.76 -1.71 6.50
N ALA A 38 -1.87 -3.02 6.25
CA ALA A 38 -2.63 -3.94 7.07
C ALA A 38 -1.83 -5.21 7.34
N ALA A 39 -2.08 -5.84 8.50
CA ALA A 39 -1.46 -7.11 8.88
C ALA A 39 -2.40 -8.32 8.69
N ASN A 40 -3.62 -8.10 8.17
CA ASN A 40 -4.62 -9.15 7.98
C ASN A 40 -5.64 -8.73 6.90
N GLY A 41 -6.35 -9.71 6.37
CA GLY A 41 -7.36 -9.53 5.32
C GLY A 41 -8.52 -8.59 5.71
N PRO A 42 -9.19 -8.76 6.85
CA PRO A 42 -10.30 -7.89 7.27
C PRO A 42 -9.93 -6.40 7.34
N ASP A 43 -8.80 -6.07 7.98
CA ASP A 43 -8.30 -4.69 8.02
C ASP A 43 -7.88 -4.20 6.63
N GLY A 44 -7.25 -5.07 5.84
CA GLY A 44 -6.87 -4.78 4.47
C GLY A 44 -8.07 -4.43 3.58
N LEU A 45 -9.17 -5.17 3.70
CA LEU A 45 -10.41 -4.92 2.94
C LEU A 45 -11.07 -3.60 3.36
N ARG A 46 -11.11 -3.33 4.68
CA ARG A 46 -11.61 -2.05 5.21
C ARG A 46 -10.80 -0.88 4.66
N LEU A 47 -9.47 -0.95 4.75
CA LEU A 47 -8.56 0.07 4.25
C LEU A 47 -8.62 0.23 2.73
N ALA A 48 -8.79 -0.86 1.97
CA ALA A 48 -8.97 -0.80 0.52
C ALA A 48 -10.21 0.02 0.14
N THR A 49 -11.30 -0.13 0.91
CA THR A 49 -12.54 0.63 0.70
C THR A 49 -12.38 2.10 1.11
N GLU A 50 -11.76 2.36 2.27
CA GLU A 50 -11.58 3.71 2.82
C GLU A 50 -10.58 4.56 2.01
N LEU A 51 -9.46 3.95 1.59
CA LEU A 51 -8.34 4.66 0.97
C LEU A 51 -8.42 4.67 -0.57
N ASN A 52 -9.26 3.81 -1.15
CA ASN A 52 -9.46 3.64 -2.59
C ASN A 52 -8.11 3.64 -3.36
N PRO A 53 -7.18 2.71 -3.03
CA PRO A 53 -5.85 2.68 -3.63
C PRO A 53 -5.94 2.32 -5.12
N ASP A 54 -4.95 2.76 -5.91
CA ASP A 54 -4.85 2.37 -7.33
C ASP A 54 -4.29 0.94 -7.46
N PHE A 55 -3.47 0.48 -6.50
CA PHE A 55 -2.93 -0.89 -6.42
C PHE A 55 -2.91 -1.43 -4.98
N ILE A 56 -3.07 -2.74 -4.84
CA ILE A 56 -2.95 -3.46 -3.57
C ILE A 56 -1.88 -4.53 -3.71
N LEU A 57 -0.90 -4.52 -2.83
CA LEU A 57 0.04 -5.62 -2.61
C LEU A 57 -0.53 -6.48 -1.49
N LEU A 58 -0.90 -7.72 -1.80
CA LEU A 58 -1.52 -8.64 -0.86
C LEU A 58 -0.67 -9.91 -0.77
N ASP A 59 -0.19 -10.21 0.43
CA ASP A 59 0.32 -11.54 0.73
C ASP A 59 -0.85 -12.53 0.84
N ILE A 60 -0.67 -13.69 0.23
CA ILE A 60 -1.65 -14.79 0.26
C ILE A 60 -1.39 -15.74 1.44
N ASN A 61 -0.22 -15.66 2.07
CA ASN A 61 0.20 -16.54 3.16
C ASN A 61 0.30 -15.80 4.50
N MET A 62 -0.75 -15.04 4.82
CA MET A 62 -0.92 -14.31 6.09
C MET A 62 -1.42 -15.19 7.24
#